data_AF-A0A2S4S080-F1
#
_entry.id   AF-A0A2S4S080-F1
#
_cell.length_a   1.000
_cell.length_b   1.000
_cell.length_c   1.000
_cell.angle_alpha   90.00
_cell.angle_beta   90.00
_cell.angle_gamma   90.00
#
_symmetry.space_group_name_H-M   'P 1'
#
loop_
_entity.id
_entity.type
_entity.pdbx_description
1 polymer ?
#
loop_
_entity_poly.entity_id
_entity_poly.type
_entity_poly.pdbx_seq_one_letter_code
_entity_poly.pdbx_strand_id
1 'polypeptide(L)'
;MLAAFESARWAYWSVIVSASAAFISLITVVVAFFALRTWRDEAIETAKREWKRSIINLIMRLTSSFGTVTEQRADLYFEFHKKDLHIRIDASVACWSSLLVALEQKPRLRRKILKKYAKPYMELIEMFDKYENGETTRDEILVKVQELYVFPPELNDYF
;
A
#
# COMPACT_ATOMS: atom_id res chain seq x y z
N MET A 1 -7.81 -6.96 -69.16
CA MET A 1 -7.76 -5.62 -68.54
C MET A 1 -8.68 -5.48 -67.33
N LEU A 2 -9.95 -5.91 -67.38
CA LEU A 2 -10.89 -5.82 -66.23
C LEU A 2 -10.37 -6.41 -64.92
N ALA A 3 -9.79 -7.62 -64.94
CA ALA A 3 -9.21 -8.26 -63.76
C ALA A 3 -8.00 -7.49 -63.15
N ALA A 4 -7.24 -6.75 -63.97
CA ALA A 4 -6.11 -5.94 -63.51
C ALA A 4 -6.58 -4.66 -62.80
N PHE A 5 -7.68 -4.06 -63.26
CA PHE A 5 -8.30 -2.91 -62.57
C PHE A 5 -8.98 -3.31 -61.26
N GLU A 6 -9.62 -4.48 -61.24
CA GLU A 6 -10.29 -4.98 -60.05
C GLU A 6 -9.28 -5.37 -58.95
N SER A 7 -8.19 -6.06 -59.31
CA SER A 7 -7.09 -6.36 -58.39
C SER A 7 -6.38 -5.10 -57.89
N ALA A 8 -6.16 -4.08 -58.72
CA ALA A 8 -5.63 -2.79 -58.28
C ALA A 8 -6.55 -2.07 -57.27
N ARG A 9 -7.87 -2.15 -57.47
CA ARG A 9 -8.86 -1.58 -56.52
C ARG A 9 -8.82 -2.30 -55.18
N TRP A 10 -8.75 -3.63 -55.17
CA TRP A 10 -8.63 -4.41 -53.95
C TRP A 10 -7.30 -4.15 -53.23
N ALA A 11 -6.18 -4.05 -53.97
CA ALA A 11 -4.88 -3.72 -53.40
C ALA A 11 -4.87 -2.34 -52.71
N TYR A 12 -5.49 -1.33 -53.33
CA TYR A 12 -5.66 0.00 -52.72
C TYR A 12 -6.42 -0.06 -51.39
N TRP A 13 -7.54 -0.78 -51.34
CA TRP A 13 -8.30 -0.97 -50.11
C TRP A 13 -7.53 -1.76 -49.05
N SER A 14 -6.74 -2.77 -49.44
CA SER A 14 -5.88 -3.50 -48.52
C SER A 14 -4.82 -2.61 -47.89
N VAL A 15 -4.18 -1.71 -48.66
CA VAL A 15 -3.21 -0.76 -48.12
C VAL A 15 -3.86 0.20 -47.11
N ILE A 16 -5.06 0.70 -47.40
CA ILE A 16 -5.81 1.55 -46.47
C ILE A 16 -6.12 0.80 -45.17
N VAL A 17 -6.59 -0.45 -45.26
CA VAL A 17 -6.90 -1.28 -44.09
C VAL A 17 -5.65 -1.58 -43.27
N SER A 18 -4.51 -1.88 -43.92
CA SER A 18 -3.25 -2.08 -43.21
C SER A 18 -2.75 -0.80 -42.54
N ALA A 19 -2.88 0.35 -43.20
CA ALA A 19 -2.50 1.64 -42.63
C ALA A 19 -3.39 2.03 -41.43
N SER A 20 -4.70 1.79 -41.52
CA SER A 20 -5.61 2.04 -40.40
C SER A 20 -5.37 1.08 -39.23
N ALA A 21 -5.10 -0.20 -39.51
CA ALA A 21 -4.72 -1.17 -38.48
C ALA A 21 -3.42 -0.77 -37.76
N ALA A 22 -2.41 -0.30 -38.50
CA ALA A 22 -1.16 0.20 -37.92
C ALA A 22 -1.41 1.44 -37.03
N PHE A 23 -2.30 2.35 -37.46
CA PHE A 23 -2.66 3.53 -36.68
C PHE A 23 -3.40 3.17 -35.38
N ILE A 24 -4.37 2.26 -35.43
CA ILE A 24 -5.09 1.76 -34.25
C ILE A 24 -4.12 1.05 -33.29
N SER A 25 -3.18 0.27 -33.81
CA SER A 25 -2.15 -0.39 -33.00
C SER A 25 -1.30 0.64 -32.23
N LEU A 26 -0.89 1.73 -32.90
CA LEU A 26 -0.13 2.80 -32.26
C LEU A 26 -0.94 3.49 -31.15
N ILE A 27 -2.22 3.80 -31.40
CA ILE A 27 -3.12 4.34 -30.36
C ILE A 27 -3.23 3.37 -29.18
N THR A 28 -3.37 2.07 -29.46
CA THR A 28 -3.49 1.03 -28.42
C THR A 28 -2.24 0.99 -27.53
N VAL A 29 -1.05 1.10 -28.11
CA VAL A 29 0.22 1.18 -27.36
C VAL A 29 0.26 2.42 -26.47
N VAL A 30 -0.16 3.58 -26.99
CA VAL A 30 -0.22 4.82 -26.21
C VAL A 30 -1.19 4.68 -25.03
N VAL A 31 -2.39 4.16 -25.27
CA VAL A 31 -3.38 3.93 -24.21
C VAL A 31 -2.87 2.91 -23.18
N ALA A 32 -2.24 1.82 -23.62
CA ALA A 32 -1.65 0.82 -22.72
C ALA A 32 -0.56 1.44 -21.83
N PHE A 33 0.25 2.34 -22.37
CA PHE A 33 1.26 3.05 -21.59
C PHE A 33 0.64 3.94 -20.51
N PHE A 34 -0.42 4.70 -20.85
CA PHE A 34 -1.16 5.50 -19.86
C PHE A 34 -1.84 4.63 -18.81
N ALA A 35 -2.48 3.54 -19.23
CA ALA A 35 -3.09 2.58 -18.31
C ALA A 35 -2.04 2.03 -17.33
N LEU A 36 -0.88 1.57 -17.80
CA LEU A 36 0.20 1.11 -16.93
C LEU A 36 0.61 2.17 -15.90
N ARG A 37 0.68 3.44 -16.29
CA ARG A 37 1.02 4.52 -15.35
C ARG A 37 -0.07 4.70 -14.29
N THR A 38 -1.33 4.72 -14.69
CA THR A 38 -2.47 4.85 -13.76
C THR A 38 -2.52 3.69 -12.78
N TRP A 39 -2.37 2.46 -13.26
CA TRP A 39 -2.38 1.25 -12.40
C TRP A 39 -1.25 1.27 -11.37
N ARG A 40 -0.08 1.82 -11.72
CA ARG A 40 1.04 1.97 -10.79
C ARG A 40 0.74 3.00 -9.70
N ASP A 41 0.13 4.12 -10.07
CA ASP A 41 -0.27 5.15 -9.10
C ASP A 41 -1.36 4.62 -8.16
N GLU A 42 -2.32 3.87 -8.71
CA GLU A 42 -3.37 3.21 -7.93
C GLU A 42 -2.82 2.12 -6.99
N ALA A 43 -1.82 1.36 -7.42
CA ALA A 43 -1.16 0.36 -6.56
C ALA A 43 -0.48 1.02 -5.35
N ILE A 44 0.18 2.16 -5.54
CA ILE A 44 0.80 2.93 -4.46
C ILE A 44 -0.26 3.47 -3.49
N GLU A 45 -1.35 4.05 -4.01
CA GLU A 45 -2.43 4.56 -3.15
C GLU A 45 -3.19 3.46 -2.41
N THR A 46 -3.33 2.29 -3.03
CA THR A 46 -3.92 1.11 -2.39
C THR A 46 -3.03 0.62 -1.26
N ALA A 47 -1.72 0.45 -1.49
CA ALA A 47 -0.78 0.04 -0.45
C ALA A 47 -0.72 1.04 0.72
N LYS A 48 -0.80 2.35 0.44
CA LYS A 48 -0.91 3.38 1.49
C LYS A 48 -2.18 3.23 2.32
N ARG A 49 -3.33 3.02 1.68
CA ARG A 49 -4.62 2.82 2.37
C ARG A 49 -4.61 1.55 3.21
N GLU A 50 -4.05 0.46 2.69
CA GLU A 50 -3.92 -0.79 3.44
C GLU A 50 -3.03 -0.65 4.66
N TRP A 51 -1.88 0.01 4.55
CA TRP A 51 -1.02 0.31 5.69
C TRP A 51 -1.69 1.22 6.73
N LYS A 52 -2.44 2.23 6.29
CA LYS A 52 -3.27 3.04 7.21
C LYS A 52 -4.29 2.16 7.95
N ARG A 53 -5.00 1.31 7.22
CA ARG A 53 -6.02 0.41 7.77
C ARG A 53 -5.44 -0.60 8.74
N SER A 54 -4.24 -1.13 8.48
CA SER A 54 -3.57 -2.07 9.38
C SER A 54 -3.21 -1.41 10.72
N ILE A 55 -2.71 -0.17 10.69
CA ILE A 55 -2.44 0.62 11.90
C ILE A 55 -3.74 0.87 12.69
N ILE A 56 -4.84 1.26 12.03
CA ILE A 56 -6.14 1.45 12.71
C ILE A 56 -6.62 0.17 13.37
N ASN A 57 -6.54 -0.96 12.67
CA ASN A 57 -6.96 -2.25 13.21
C ASN A 57 -6.11 -2.66 14.43
N LEU A 58 -4.82 -2.32 14.43
CA LEU A 58 -3.91 -2.53 15.55
C LEU A 58 -4.31 -1.67 16.74
N ILE A 59 -4.56 -0.36 16.54
CA ILE A 59 -5.04 0.57 17.58
C ILE A 59 -6.35 0.08 18.20
N MET A 60 -7.34 -0.23 17.37
CA MET A 60 -8.67 -0.65 17.83
C MET A 60 -8.60 -1.90 18.72
N ARG A 61 -7.65 -2.81 18.42
CA ARG A 61 -7.44 -3.98 19.27
C ARG A 61 -6.71 -3.62 20.55
N LEU A 62 -5.67 -2.82 20.45
CA LEU A 62 -4.91 -2.34 21.60
C LEU A 62 -5.78 -1.54 22.59
N THR A 63 -6.72 -0.72 22.11
CA THR A 63 -7.68 -0.01 22.99
C THR A 63 -8.58 -0.96 23.77
N SER A 64 -8.85 -2.15 23.22
CA SER A 64 -9.64 -3.21 23.87
C SER A 64 -8.82 -4.15 24.76
N SER A 65 -7.49 -3.99 24.81
CA SER A 65 -6.61 -4.79 25.69
C SER A 65 -6.39 -4.09 27.04
N PHE A 66 -5.70 -4.80 27.93
CA PHE A 66 -5.30 -4.28 29.23
C PHE A 66 -4.41 -3.03 29.09
N GLY A 67 -4.45 -2.14 30.10
CA GLY A 67 -3.59 -0.96 30.12
C GLY A 67 -2.10 -1.29 30.28
N THR A 68 -1.81 -2.32 31.08
CA THR A 68 -0.47 -2.86 31.30
C THR A 68 -0.59 -4.37 31.49
N VAL A 69 0.34 -5.13 30.94
CA VAL A 69 0.44 -6.58 31.21
C VAL A 69 1.13 -6.74 32.57
N THR A 70 0.37 -7.10 33.61
CA THR A 70 0.90 -7.41 34.93
C THR A 70 0.98 -8.92 35.13
N GLU A 71 1.88 -9.41 36.00
CA GLU A 71 2.00 -10.85 36.29
C GLU A 71 0.66 -11.51 36.67
N GLN A 72 -0.19 -10.80 37.44
CA GLN A 72 -1.51 -11.29 37.85
C GLN A 72 -2.53 -11.41 36.71
N ARG A 73 -2.31 -10.73 35.59
CA ARG A 73 -3.21 -10.72 34.41
C ARG A 73 -2.54 -11.32 33.18
N ALA A 74 -1.31 -11.80 33.32
CA ALA A 74 -0.53 -12.34 32.22
C ALA A 74 -1.23 -13.53 31.59
N ASP A 75 -1.75 -14.46 32.39
CA ASP A 75 -2.46 -15.65 31.90
C ASP A 75 -3.68 -15.31 31.02
N LEU A 76 -4.53 -14.37 31.48
CA LEU A 76 -5.69 -13.89 30.72
C LEU A 76 -5.28 -13.13 29.46
N TYR A 77 -4.20 -12.35 29.52
CA TYR A 77 -3.65 -11.67 28.34
C TYR A 77 -3.14 -12.67 27.30
N PHE A 78 -2.39 -13.68 27.74
CA PHE A 78 -1.85 -14.73 26.87
C PHE A 78 -2.94 -15.55 26.20
N GLU A 79 -4.03 -15.86 26.93
CA GLU A 79 -5.15 -16.64 26.43
C GLU A 79 -6.01 -15.87 25.40
N PHE A 80 -6.35 -14.60 25.68
CA PHE A 80 -7.36 -13.88 24.91
C PHE A 80 -6.84 -12.78 23.98
N HIS A 81 -5.66 -12.21 24.26
CA HIS A 81 -5.20 -10.99 23.60
C HIS A 81 -3.90 -11.15 22.82
N LYS A 82 -2.91 -11.89 23.34
CA LYS A 82 -1.58 -12.01 22.73
C LYS A 82 -1.65 -12.44 21.27
N LYS A 83 -2.30 -13.58 21.00
CA LYS A 83 -2.34 -14.15 19.64
C LYS A 83 -2.98 -13.20 18.63
N ASP A 84 -4.10 -12.56 18.98
CA ASP A 84 -4.77 -11.62 18.08
C ASP A 84 -3.96 -10.33 17.88
N LEU A 85 -3.25 -9.86 18.92
CA LEU A 85 -2.38 -8.70 18.81
C LEU A 85 -1.19 -8.97 17.88
N HIS A 86 -0.51 -10.11 18.05
CA HIS A 86 0.58 -10.54 17.18
C HIS A 86 0.15 -10.66 15.72
N ILE A 87 -1.01 -11.27 15.45
CA ILE A 87 -1.56 -11.36 14.08
C ILE A 87 -1.71 -9.96 13.45
N ARG A 88 -2.13 -8.97 14.23
CA ARG A 88 -2.31 -7.59 13.73
C ARG A 88 -0.98 -6.85 13.56
N ILE A 89 0.01 -7.13 14.41
CA ILE A 89 1.37 -6.62 14.25
C ILE A 89 1.96 -7.18 12.96
N ASP A 90 1.89 -8.49 12.75
CA ASP A 90 2.37 -9.15 11.53
C ASP A 90 1.68 -8.60 10.27
N ALA A 91 0.36 -8.41 10.33
CA ALA A 91 -0.39 -7.78 9.24
C ALA A 91 0.08 -6.35 8.97
N SER A 92 0.37 -5.57 10.03
CA SER A 92 0.92 -4.22 9.90
C SER A 92 2.28 -4.23 9.21
N VAL A 93 3.18 -5.14 9.62
CA VAL A 93 4.52 -5.28 9.04
C VAL A 93 4.44 -5.72 7.57
N ALA A 94 3.51 -6.62 7.24
CA ALA A 94 3.23 -7.02 5.87
C ALA A 94 2.71 -5.86 5.00
N CYS A 95 1.80 -5.03 5.53
CA CYS A 95 1.33 -3.84 4.81
C CYS A 95 2.45 -2.80 4.64
N TRP A 96 3.33 -2.62 5.64
CA TRP A 96 4.49 -1.73 5.52
C TRP A 96 5.47 -2.22 4.44
N SER A 97 5.78 -3.52 4.40
CA SER A 97 6.66 -4.08 3.36
C SER A 97 6.04 -3.97 1.96
N SER A 98 4.74 -4.25 1.82
CA SER A 98 3.98 -4.04 0.58
C SER A 98 4.05 -2.60 0.09
N LEU A 99 3.90 -1.63 1.00
CA LEU A 99 4.06 -0.21 0.68
C LEU A 99 5.49 0.09 0.18
N LEU A 100 6.53 -0.44 0.83
CA LEU A 100 7.91 -0.23 0.37
C LEU A 100 8.16 -0.81 -1.03
N VAL A 101 7.58 -1.97 -1.34
CA VAL A 101 7.65 -2.60 -2.68
C VAL A 101 6.92 -1.73 -3.71
N ALA A 102 5.71 -1.27 -3.42
CA ALA A 102 4.96 -0.39 -4.32
C ALA A 102 5.73 0.93 -4.59
N LEU A 103 6.46 1.43 -3.59
CA LEU A 103 7.25 2.65 -3.68
C LEU A 103 8.58 2.48 -4.43
N GLU A 104 9.04 1.28 -4.75
CA GLU A 104 10.29 1.07 -5.51
C GLU A 104 10.25 1.76 -6.87
N GLN A 105 9.06 1.84 -7.45
CA GLN A 105 8.81 2.51 -8.73
C GLN A 105 8.93 4.05 -8.63
N LYS A 106 8.89 4.61 -7.42
CA LYS A 106 9.04 6.05 -7.13
C LYS A 106 10.11 6.29 -6.04
N PRO A 107 11.41 6.19 -6.37
CA PRO A 107 12.50 6.21 -5.38
C PRO A 107 12.58 7.51 -4.57
N ARG A 108 12.19 8.66 -5.15
CA ARG A 108 12.11 9.94 -4.41
C ARG A 108 11.05 9.88 -3.30
N LEU A 109 9.87 9.35 -3.61
CA LEU A 109 8.79 9.19 -2.66
C LEU A 109 9.15 8.15 -1.59
N ARG A 110 9.76 7.03 -1.99
CA ARG A 110 10.28 6.01 -1.07
C ARG A 110 11.22 6.62 -0.03
N ARG A 111 12.21 7.41 -0.46
CA ARG A 111 13.15 8.09 0.47
C ARG A 111 12.43 9.03 1.41
N LYS A 112 11.45 9.81 0.93
CA LYS A 112 10.66 10.73 1.76
C LYS A 112 9.89 9.98 2.84
N ILE A 113 9.23 8.87 2.46
CA ILE A 113 8.46 8.02 3.38
C ILE A 113 9.39 7.34 4.39
N LEU A 114 10.49 6.73 3.95
CA LEU A 114 11.45 6.09 4.86
C LEU A 114 12.04 7.10 5.86
N LYS A 115 12.47 8.27 5.38
CA LYS A 115 13.03 9.32 6.27
C LYS A 115 12.03 9.79 7.32
N LYS A 116 10.74 9.86 6.97
CA LYS A 116 9.70 10.36 7.88
C LYS A 116 9.16 9.29 8.82
N TYR A 117 8.98 8.06 8.34
CA TYR A 117 8.17 7.05 9.03
C TYR A 117 8.93 5.80 9.46
N ALA A 118 10.09 5.48 8.87
CA ALA A 118 10.76 4.22 9.19
C ALA A 118 11.14 4.13 10.67
N LYS A 119 11.80 5.17 11.21
CA LYS A 119 12.21 5.19 12.62
C LYS A 119 10.99 5.16 13.58
N PRO A 120 10.00 6.06 13.47
CA PRO A 120 8.83 6.00 14.35
C PRO A 120 8.04 4.69 14.25
N TYR A 121 7.99 4.07 13.05
CA TYR A 121 7.32 2.79 12.86
C TYR A 121 8.08 1.64 13.53
N MET A 122 9.40 1.57 13.39
CA MET A 122 10.20 0.57 14.09
C MET A 122 10.11 0.72 15.61
N GLU A 123 10.18 1.95 16.11
CA GLU A 123 9.97 2.24 17.54
C GLU A 123 8.59 1.77 18.01
N LEU A 124 7.53 1.99 17.22
CA LEU A 124 6.19 1.49 17.53
C LEU A 124 6.18 -0.04 17.68
N ILE A 125 6.81 -0.77 16.74
CA ILE A 125 6.87 -2.23 16.80
C ILE A 125 7.63 -2.70 18.06
N GLU A 126 8.77 -2.08 18.36
CA GLU A 126 9.55 -2.40 19.59
C GLU A 126 8.76 -2.12 20.88
N MET A 127 7.87 -1.13 20.89
CA MET A 127 7.03 -0.86 22.06
C MET A 127 6.02 -1.96 22.34
N PHE A 128 5.60 -2.75 21.34
CA PHE A 128 4.73 -3.91 21.59
C PHE A 128 5.45 -5.00 22.36
N ASP A 129 6.71 -5.30 22.05
CA ASP A 129 7.52 -6.26 22.80
C ASP A 129 7.67 -5.82 24.27
N LYS A 130 7.95 -4.52 24.49
CA LYS A 130 8.03 -3.93 25.83
C LYS A 130 6.70 -3.99 26.58
N TYR A 131 5.58 -3.78 25.88
CA TYR A 131 4.25 -3.91 26.47
C TYR A 131 3.93 -5.33 26.88
N GLU A 132 4.33 -6.35 26.12
CA GLU A 132 4.17 -7.76 26.51
C GLU A 132 4.97 -8.10 27.78
N ASN A 133 6.13 -7.46 27.95
CA ASN A 133 6.97 -7.59 29.15
C ASN A 133 6.50 -6.73 30.34
N GLY A 134 5.44 -5.93 30.17
CA GLY A 134 4.93 -5.01 31.19
C GLY A 134 5.79 -3.76 31.42
N GLU A 135 6.78 -3.50 30.55
CA GLU A 135 7.71 -2.35 30.63
C GLU A 135 7.11 -1.07 30.02
N THR A 136 6.06 -1.20 29.21
CA THR A 136 5.39 -0.10 28.52
C THR A 136 3.89 -0.25 28.67
N THR A 137 3.20 0.88 28.78
CA THR A 137 1.74 0.91 28.87
C THR A 137 1.09 1.04 27.50
N ARG A 138 -0.15 0.57 27.41
CA ARG A 138 -1.03 0.75 26.26
C ARG A 138 -1.11 2.22 25.84
N ASP A 139 -1.23 3.12 26.81
CA ASP A 139 -1.45 4.55 26.54
C ASP A 139 -0.21 5.20 25.94
N GLU A 140 0.99 4.79 26.36
CA GLU A 140 2.25 5.21 25.74
C GLU A 140 2.35 4.76 24.27
N ILE A 141 1.93 3.52 23.97
CA ILE A 141 1.85 3.03 22.59
C ILE A 141 0.84 3.86 21.80
N LEU A 142 -0.33 4.15 22.35
CA LEU A 142 -1.37 4.93 21.68
C LEU A 142 -0.90 6.35 21.33
N VAL A 143 -0.14 7.01 22.22
CA VAL A 143 0.51 8.30 21.94
C VAL A 143 1.50 8.16 20.78
N LYS A 144 2.32 7.10 20.76
CA LYS A 144 3.26 6.86 19.67
C LYS A 144 2.57 6.65 18.34
N VAL A 145 1.43 5.95 18.34
CA VAL A 145 0.65 5.77 17.11
C VAL A 145 0.07 7.10 16.61
N GLN A 146 -0.30 8.03 17.50
CA GLN A 146 -0.74 9.37 17.06
C GLN A 146 0.36 10.11 16.29
N GLU A 147 1.64 9.97 16.67
CA GLU A 147 2.77 10.55 15.92
C GLU A 147 2.86 10.00 14.49
N LEU A 148 2.55 8.71 14.30
CA LEU A 148 2.45 8.07 12.98
C LEU A 148 1.20 8.53 12.21
N TYR A 149 0.13 8.88 12.93
CA TYR A 149 -1.15 9.29 12.40
C TYR A 149 -1.21 10.75 11.91
N VAL A 150 -0.27 11.62 12.32
CA VAL A 150 -0.08 12.95 11.73
C VAL A 150 0.51 12.80 10.32
N PHE A 151 -0.32 12.36 9.39
CA PHE A 151 -0.01 12.33 7.96
C PHE A 151 0.22 13.77 7.47
N PRO A 152 1.27 14.04 6.67
CA PRO A 152 1.42 15.32 6.02
C PRO A 152 0.22 15.51 5.08
N PRO A 153 -0.27 16.75 4.93
CA PRO A 153 -1.37 17.08 4.02
C PRO A 153 -1.12 16.61 2.58
N GLU A 154 0.14 16.40 2.20
CA GLU A 154 0.62 15.84 0.92
C GLU A 154 0.12 14.41 0.61
N LEU A 155 -0.54 13.74 1.57
CA LEU A 155 -1.18 12.42 1.44
C LEU A 155 -2.69 12.46 1.78
N ASN A 156 -3.25 13.66 1.96
CA ASN A 156 -4.66 13.93 2.22
C ASN A 156 -5.36 14.59 1.03
N ASP A 157 -4.67 14.85 -0.08
CA ASP A 157 -5.34 15.16 -1.33
C ASP A 157 -6.13 13.90 -1.73
N TYR A 158 -7.44 14.05 -1.96
CA TYR A 158 -8.47 13.01 -2.13
C TYR A 158 -9.22 12.59 -0.84
N PHE A 159 -9.86 13.58 -0.21
CA PHE A 159 -11.29 13.48 0.10
C PHE A 159 -12.05 14.51 -0.73
#